data_AF-A0A8J8BJP1-F1
#
_entry.id   AF-A0A8J8BJP1-F1
#
_cell.length_a   1.000
_cell.length_b   1.000
_cell.length_c   1.000
_cell.angle_alpha   90.00
_cell.angle_beta   90.00
_cell.angle_gamma   90.00
#
_symmetry.space_group_name_H-M   'P 1'
#
loop_
_entity.id
_entity.type
_entity.pdbx_description
1 polymer ?
#
loop_
_entity_poly.entity_id
_entity_poly.type
_entity_poly.pdbx_seq_one_letter_code
_entity_poly.pdbx_strand_id
1 'polypeptide(L)'
;MKLGVLFSGGKDSAYALYKAMQSDEVVCLITIASKNDESYMFHTPNISMTRLQAEAIGLPNLVFETEGVKEEELADLEKAIEQAVKEYGVEGIVTGAIESV
;
A
#
# COMPACT_ATOMS: atom_id res chain seq x y z
N MET A 1 -11.48 13.91 1.05
CA MET A 1 -10.27 13.74 1.88
C MET A 1 -9.12 13.33 0.97
N LYS A 2 -7.87 13.57 1.39
CA LYS A 2 -6.69 13.02 0.73
C LYS A 2 -6.42 11.60 1.24
N LEU A 3 -6.47 10.62 0.35
CA LEU A 3 -6.35 9.21 0.71
C LEU A 3 -5.04 8.61 0.21
N GLY A 4 -4.42 7.79 1.07
CA GLY A 4 -3.37 6.85 0.69
C GLY A 4 -3.95 5.44 0.57
N VAL A 5 -3.57 4.69 -0.47
CA VAL A 5 -4.06 3.31 -0.67
C VAL A 5 -2.94 2.31 -0.42
N LEU A 6 -3.17 1.35 0.48
CA LEU A 6 -2.29 0.19 0.64
C LEU A 6 -2.40 -0.69 -0.61
N PHE A 7 -1.30 -0.80 -1.35
CA PHE A 7 -1.30 -1.31 -2.71
C PHE A 7 -0.29 -2.44 -2.90
N SER A 8 -0.79 -3.66 -3.06
CA SER A 8 0.04 -4.85 -3.31
C SER A 8 0.14 -5.21 -4.80
N GLY A 9 -0.58 -4.49 -5.66
CA GLY A 9 -0.71 -4.77 -7.09
C GLY A 9 -1.68 -5.91 -7.43
N GLY A 10 -2.29 -6.53 -6.41
CA GLY A 10 -3.33 -7.53 -6.58
C GLY A 10 -4.70 -6.92 -6.91
N LYS A 11 -5.64 -7.79 -7.27
CA LYS A 11 -7.01 -7.42 -7.65
C LYS A 11 -7.74 -6.63 -6.55
N ASP A 12 -7.53 -7.01 -5.29
CA ASP A 12 -8.29 -6.45 -4.16
C ASP A 12 -7.81 -5.03 -3.83
N SER A 13 -6.49 -4.80 -3.82
CA SER A 13 -5.94 -3.44 -3.69
C SER A 13 -6.25 -2.56 -4.91
N ALA A 14 -6.26 -3.13 -6.12
CA ALA A 14 -6.66 -2.41 -7.33
C ALA A 14 -8.14 -2.01 -7.31
N TYR A 15 -9.01 -2.90 -6.83
CA TYR A 15 -10.42 -2.58 -6.65
C TYR A 15 -10.64 -1.53 -5.55
N ALA A 16 -9.94 -1.63 -4.43
CA ALA A 16 -9.98 -0.64 -3.36
C ALA A 16 -9.54 0.75 -3.84
N LEU A 17 -8.43 0.81 -4.61
CA LEU A 17 -7.98 2.02 -5.28
C LEU A 17 -9.07 2.58 -6.21
N TYR A 18 -9.62 1.75 -7.09
CA TYR A 18 -10.69 2.17 -8.01
C TYR A 18 -11.85 2.79 -7.25
N LYS A 19 -12.31 2.15 -6.17
CA LYS A 19 -13.43 2.64 -5.35
C LYS A 19 -13.09 3.95 -4.63
N ALA A 20 -11.88 4.08 -4.09
CA ALA A 20 -11.42 5.31 -3.44
C ALA A 20 -11.39 6.50 -4.41
N MET A 21 -10.92 6.28 -5.64
CA MET A 21 -10.89 7.31 -6.68
C MET A 21 -12.29 7.77 -7.14
N GLN A 22 -13.36 7.03 -6.81
CA GLN A 22 -14.73 7.45 -7.11
C GLN A 22 -15.33 8.38 -6.04
N SER A 23 -14.79 8.39 -4.81
CA SER A 23 -15.33 9.18 -3.69
C SER A 23 -14.45 10.34 -3.27
N ASP A 24 -13.13 10.17 -3.35
CA ASP A 24 -12.15 11.06 -2.74
C ASP A 24 -10.87 11.18 -3.59
N GLU A 25 -9.97 12.08 -3.19
CA GLU A 25 -8.69 12.30 -3.86
C GLU A 25 -7.66 11.28 -3.38
N VAL A 26 -7.24 10.37 -4.26
CA VAL A 26 -6.11 9.46 -3.97
C VAL A 26 -4.82 10.18 -4.33
N VAL A 27 -3.95 10.39 -3.33
CA VAL A 27 -2.72 11.18 -3.49
C VAL A 27 -1.45 10.33 -3.61
N CYS A 28 -1.47 9.09 -3.12
CA CYS A 28 -0.36 8.16 -3.26
C CYS A 28 -0.79 6.70 -3.07
N LEU A 29 0.01 5.79 -3.62
CA LEU A 29 -0.01 4.37 -3.30
C LEU A 29 1.10 4.06 -2.28
N ILE A 30 0.82 3.15 -1.36
CA ILE A 30 1.76 2.70 -0.33
C ILE A 30 1.95 1.20 -0.50
N THR A 31 3.16 0.80 -0.89
CA THR A 31 3.53 -0.60 -1.10
C THR A 31 4.48 -1.04 0.00
N ILE A 32 4.16 -2.10 0.74
CA ILE A 32 5.12 -2.75 1.65
C ILE A 32 5.73 -3.95 0.93
N ALA A 33 7.04 -3.90 0.73
CA ALA A 33 7.83 -4.96 0.11
C ALA A 33 8.57 -5.74 1.21
N SER A 34 8.04 -6.91 1.58
CA SER A 34 8.72 -7.79 2.51
C SER A 34 9.85 -8.54 1.82
N LYS A 35 11.01 -8.64 2.49
CA LYS A 35 12.11 -9.53 2.08
C LYS A 35 11.86 -11.00 2.46
N ASN A 36 10.87 -11.25 3.31
CA ASN A 36 10.45 -12.59 3.68
C ASN A 36 9.35 -13.06 2.72
N ASP A 37 9.69 -14.00 1.83
CA ASP A 37 8.75 -14.56 0.85
C ASP A 37 7.51 -15.20 1.51
N GLU A 38 7.65 -15.67 2.76
CA GLU A 38 6.60 -16.26 3.61
C GLU A 38 6.04 -15.24 4.62
N SER A 39 6.05 -13.94 4.31
CA SER A 39 5.44 -12.91 5.16
C SER A 39 3.98 -13.26 5.47
N TYR A 40 3.63 -13.20 6.76
CA TYR A 40 2.27 -13.50 7.23
C TYR A 40 1.26 -12.42 6.82
N MET A 41 1.70 -11.16 6.65
CA MET A 41 0.82 -10.01 6.44
C MET A 41 0.88 -9.43 5.02
N PHE A 42 2.02 -9.54 4.32
CA PHE A 42 2.23 -8.85 3.04
C PHE A 42 2.31 -9.79 1.85
N HIS A 43 1.64 -9.38 0.78
CA HIS A 43 1.71 -10.08 -0.51
C HIS A 43 3.05 -9.80 -1.19
N THR A 44 3.92 -10.80 -1.24
CA THR A 44 5.27 -10.73 -1.83
C THR A 44 5.33 -10.94 -3.36
N PRO A 45 4.46 -11.75 -4.00
CA PRO A 45 4.59 -12.00 -5.44
C PRO A 45 4.42 -10.73 -6.27
N ASN A 46 5.37 -10.48 -7.18
CA ASN A 46 5.35 -9.39 -8.15
C ASN A 46 5.25 -7.98 -7.52
N ILE A 47 5.69 -7.79 -6.27
CA ILE A 47 5.62 -6.49 -5.60
C ILE A 47 6.41 -5.39 -6.36
N SER A 48 7.44 -5.77 -7.13
CA SER A 48 8.16 -4.84 -8.01
C SER A 48 7.30 -4.27 -9.14
N MET A 49 6.22 -4.96 -9.53
CA MET A 49 5.30 -4.52 -10.58
C MET A 49 4.39 -3.38 -10.10
N THR A 50 4.23 -3.16 -8.79
CA THR A 50 3.40 -2.06 -8.28
C THR A 50 3.94 -0.70 -8.71
N ARG A 51 5.26 -0.56 -8.93
CA ARG A 51 5.86 0.66 -9.47
C ARG A 51 5.38 0.93 -10.90
N LEU A 52 5.38 -0.08 -11.76
CA LEU A 52 4.89 0.03 -13.14
C LEU A 52 3.38 0.30 -13.18
N GLN A 53 2.61 -0.34 -12.30
CA GLN A 53 1.18 -0.08 -12.17
C GLN A 53 0.92 1.37 -11.72
N ALA A 54 1.65 1.86 -10.72
CA ALA A 54 1.53 3.23 -10.26
C ALA A 54 1.87 4.26 -11.34
N GLU A 55 2.94 4.02 -12.10
CA GLU A 55 3.32 4.83 -13.25
C GLU A 55 2.22 4.86 -14.31
N ALA A 56 1.64 3.70 -14.64
CA ALA A 56 0.53 3.61 -15.60
C ALA A 56 -0.75 4.33 -15.12
N ILE A 57 -0.99 4.32 -13.80
CA ILE A 57 -2.13 5.02 -13.18
C ILE A 57 -1.85 6.54 -13.06
N GLY A 58 -0.59 6.95 -13.07
CA GLY A 58 -0.18 8.34 -12.88
C GLY A 58 -0.17 8.79 -11.41
N LEU A 59 0.04 7.86 -10.47
CA LEU A 59 0.11 8.15 -9.03
C LEU A 59 1.52 7.91 -8.47
N PRO A 60 1.96 8.71 -7.48
CA PRO A 60 3.16 8.40 -6.69
C PRO A 60 3.01 7.06 -5.99
N ASN A 61 4.11 6.31 -5.87
CA ASN A 61 4.18 5.06 -5.12
C ASN A 61 5.30 5.10 -4.09
N LEU A 62 4.92 5.13 -2.81
CA LEU A 62 5.82 4.99 -1.68
C LEU A 62 6.06 3.50 -1.43
N VAL A 63 7.25 3.02 -1.74
CA VAL A 63 7.64 1.63 -1.52
C VAL A 63 8.50 1.56 -0.25
N PHE A 64 8.05 0.79 0.72
CA PHE A 64 8.74 0.56 1.99
C PHE A 64 9.23 -0.88 2.08
N GLU A 65 10.49 -1.08 2.40
CA GLU A 65 11.02 -2.42 2.65
C GLU A 65 10.81 -2.81 4.12
N THR A 66 10.46 -4.07 4.37
CA THR A 66 10.40 -4.66 5.72
C THR A 66 11.06 -6.04 5.73
N GLU A 67 11.64 -6.41 6.87
CA GLU A 67 12.20 -7.75 7.06
C GLU A 67 11.09 -8.81 7.23
N GLY A 68 9.82 -8.41 7.40
CA GLY A 68 8.69 -9.34 7.50
C GLY A 68 8.71 -10.20 8.77
N VAL A 69 9.27 -9.65 9.84
CA VAL A 69 9.27 -10.27 11.18
C VAL A 69 7.93 -9.92 11.84
N LYS A 70 7.25 -10.95 12.34
CA LYS A 70 5.94 -10.81 13.00
C LYS A 70 6.02 -9.77 14.12
N GLU A 71 5.00 -8.91 14.23
CA GLU A 71 4.90 -7.73 15.10
C GLU A 71 5.78 -6.53 14.71
N GLU A 72 7.00 -6.73 14.21
CA GLU A 72 7.84 -5.61 13.71
C GLU A 72 7.26 -5.03 12.40
N GLU A 73 6.59 -5.87 11.62
CA GLU A 73 5.92 -5.51 10.37
C GLU A 73 4.84 -4.42 10.55
N LEU A 74 4.20 -4.36 11.73
CA LEU A 74 3.23 -3.31 12.06
C LEU A 74 3.90 -1.95 12.27
N ALA A 75 5.07 -1.93 12.93
CA ALA A 75 5.83 -0.70 13.13
C ALA A 75 6.38 -0.17 11.80
N ASP A 76 6.71 -1.05 10.86
CA ASP A 76 7.14 -0.64 9.52
C ASP A 76 5.97 -0.08 8.69
N LEU A 77 4.78 -0.67 8.80
CA LEU A 77 3.56 -0.12 8.19
C LEU A 77 3.23 1.26 8.76
N GLU A 78 3.35 1.45 10.07
CA GLU A 78 3.13 2.74 10.72
C GLU A 78 4.06 3.81 10.16
N LYS A 79 5.37 3.53 10.08
CA LYS A 79 6.34 4.46 9.47
C LYS A 79 6.01 4.79 8.01
N ALA A 80 5.58 3.81 7.23
CA ALA A 80 5.19 4.03 5.84
C ALA A 80 3.98 4.96 5.74
N ILE A 81 2.99 4.81 6.62
CA ILE A 81 1.83 5.69 6.70
C ILE A 81 2.26 7.09 7.15
N GLU A 82 3.09 7.22 8.19
CA GLU A 82 3.61 8.52 8.66
C GLU A 82 4.35 9.28 7.54
N GLN A 83 5.16 8.59 6.75
CA GLN A 83 5.84 9.19 5.60
C GLN A 83 4.84 9.64 4.54
N ALA A 84 3.80 8.85 4.26
CA ALA A 84 2.74 9.24 3.33
C ALA A 84 1.96 10.49 3.82
N VAL A 85 1.68 10.59 5.13
CA VAL A 85 1.09 11.79 5.73
C VAL A 85 2.02 12.99 5.54
N LYS A 86 3.31 12.84 5.80
CA LYS A 86 4.29 13.94 5.70
C LYS A 86 4.53 14.42 4.27
N GLU A 87 4.63 13.51 3.31
CA GLU A 87 4.96 13.85 1.91
C GLU A 87 3.74 14.27 1.07
N TYR A 88 2.59 13.63 1.30
CA TYR A 88 1.41 13.79 0.44
C TYR A 88 0.20 14.40 1.17
N GLY A 89 0.28 14.59 2.49
CA GLY A 89 -0.81 15.12 3.29
C GLY A 89 -1.99 14.17 3.39
N VAL A 90 -1.72 12.86 3.49
CA VAL A 90 -2.75 11.82 3.65
C VAL A 90 -3.55 12.03 4.94
N GLU A 91 -4.88 12.02 4.82
CA GLU A 91 -5.85 12.18 5.90
C GLU A 91 -6.57 10.86 6.25
N GLY A 92 -6.47 9.85 5.38
CA GLY A 92 -7.07 8.53 5.57
C GLY A 92 -6.41 7.45 4.75
N ILE A 93 -6.51 6.20 5.22
CA ILE A 93 -5.94 5.02 4.57
C ILE A 93 -7.05 4.11 4.06
N VAL A 94 -6.87 3.61 2.83
CA VAL A 94 -7.73 2.60 2.22
C VAL A 94 -6.97 1.29 2.10
N THR A 95 -7.61 0.20 2.49
CA THR A 95 -7.08 -1.16 2.35
C THR A 95 -8.00 -2.02 1.49
N GLY A 96 -7.41 -2.93 0.72
CA GLY A 96 -8.12 -4.00 0.01
C GLY A 96 -8.28 -5.27 0.82
N ALA A 97 -8.12 -5.21 2.16
CA ALA A 97 -8.28 -6.36 3.02
C ALA A 97 -9.68 -6.96 2.89
N ILE A 98 -9.73 -8.25 2.59
CA ILE A 98 -10.92 -9.09 2.60
C ILE A 98 -10.76 -10.13 3.72
N GLU A 99 -11.85 -10.78 4.13
CA GLU A 99 -11.81 -11.82 5.17
C GLU A 99 -10.70 -12.84 4.85
N SER A 100 -9.74 -12.97 5.77
CA SER A 100 -8.70 -13.98 5.73
C SER A 100 -9.10 -15.10 6.67
N VAL A 101 -9.47 -16.25 6.10
CA VAL A 101 -9.83 -17.49 6.83
C VAL A 101 -8.63 -18.32 7.22
#